data_AF-D8TIB7-F1
#
_entry.id   AF-D8TIB7-F1
#
_cell.length_a   1.000
_cell.length_b   1.000
_cell.length_c   1.000
_cell.angle_alpha   90.00
_cell.angle_beta   90.00
_cell.angle_gamma   90.00
#
_symmetry.space_group_name_H-M   'P 1'
#
loop_
_entity.id
_entity.type
_entity.pdbx_description
1 polymer ?
#
loop_
_entity_poly.entity_id
_entity_poly.type
_entity_poly.pdbx_seq_one_letter_code
_entity_poly.pdbx_strand_id
1 'polypeptide(L)'
;MQVALILTVILLVPRSSPLHVERVHTLKELRHTGPAVVTKYAIVFDAGSTGSRIHVFKFEQQDGQLKLISDTFEQLKPGLSSYADDPAKAAASLQPLLDTALKTVPAGVQGSTPISLKATAGLRLLPGDKAERILQAVEDLLKKQPFKLAPGGVSIMDGKDEGAFAWLTLNYLLGRLSGTVSTTVAAIDMGGGSIQEAFALEETDAQAAPKDYVVQLHGGGKTFNVYVHSYLGYGLMAGRAKLIEASQSSDNAAGASECFASGASGAYSYAGKEYSYAPRGGKGDAGKCSYLGEVALQANLTCGAEQIQCSFNGAWRGNGLSKGRQYYVSSYFWDRAFETGIIKEQDAIMWPTSPREFRAKAAEVCSLSTDAITKTFPKVQGDAANFLCLDLTYCDVMLTKGFKVDLGTSVTLVKQVLYNGQHIEAAWPLGAAVNDLSA
;
A
#
# COMPACT_ATOMS: atom_id res chain seq x y z
N MET A 1 -23.97 -56.64 87.24
CA MET A 1 -24.94 -55.55 87.48
C MET A 1 -24.22 -54.47 88.27
N GLN A 2 -24.37 -53.22 87.83
CA GLN A 2 -23.63 -52.02 88.26
C GLN A 2 -23.58 -51.81 89.77
N VAL A 3 -22.46 -51.30 90.29
CA VAL A 3 -22.44 -50.24 91.32
C VAL A 3 -21.21 -49.34 91.08
N ALA A 4 -21.46 -48.03 91.09
CA ALA A 4 -20.53 -46.95 90.81
C ALA A 4 -19.52 -46.70 91.94
N LEU A 5 -18.31 -46.28 91.58
CA LEU A 5 -17.32 -45.70 92.50
C LEU A 5 -16.90 -44.33 91.97
N ILE A 6 -17.11 -43.31 92.79
CA ILE A 6 -16.70 -41.92 92.57
C ILE A 6 -15.17 -41.85 92.76
N LEU A 7 -14.44 -41.31 91.78
CA LEU A 7 -13.05 -40.91 91.97
C LEU A 7 -12.83 -39.49 91.42
N THR A 8 -12.45 -38.61 92.35
CA THR A 8 -12.01 -37.23 92.16
C THR A 8 -10.70 -37.20 91.37
N VAL A 9 -10.63 -36.46 90.27
CA VAL A 9 -9.38 -36.21 89.53
C VAL A 9 -9.00 -34.73 89.64
N ILE A 10 -7.79 -34.51 90.16
CA ILE A 10 -7.14 -33.24 90.43
C ILE A 10 -6.72 -32.57 89.12
N LEU A 11 -7.05 -31.29 88.97
CA LEU A 11 -6.63 -30.40 87.89
C LEU A 11 -5.11 -30.19 87.92
N LEU A 12 -4.41 -30.68 86.88
CA LEU A 12 -3.04 -30.30 86.55
C LEU A 12 -3.08 -29.20 85.48
N VAL A 13 -2.67 -27.99 85.86
CA VAL A 13 -2.47 -26.85 84.95
C VAL A 13 -1.08 -26.96 84.30
N PRO A 14 -0.95 -26.99 82.96
CA PRO A 14 0.32 -26.74 82.30
C PRO A 14 0.54 -25.23 82.12
N ARG A 15 1.74 -24.80 82.52
CA ARG A 15 2.28 -23.43 82.37
C ARG A 15 2.23 -22.94 80.92
N SER A 16 1.80 -21.70 80.75
CA SER A 16 1.89 -20.89 79.54
C SER A 16 3.34 -20.63 79.12
N SER A 17 3.70 -21.01 77.90
CA SER A 17 4.87 -20.47 77.18
C SER A 17 4.49 -19.15 76.49
N PRO A 18 5.37 -18.14 76.43
CA PRO A 18 5.05 -16.89 75.74
C PRO A 18 5.03 -17.08 74.22
N LEU A 19 4.03 -16.44 73.59
CA LEU A 19 3.83 -16.33 72.14
C LEU A 19 5.10 -15.87 71.41
N HIS A 20 5.55 -16.69 70.46
CA HIS A 20 6.48 -16.26 69.42
C HIS A 20 5.69 -15.37 68.45
N VAL A 21 5.98 -14.07 68.43
CA VAL A 21 5.44 -13.16 67.42
C VAL A 21 6.21 -13.44 66.13
N GLU A 22 5.68 -14.31 65.28
CA GLU A 22 6.11 -14.37 63.88
C GLU A 22 5.73 -13.04 63.23
N ARG A 23 6.76 -12.25 62.90
CA ARG A 23 6.65 -11.16 61.95
C ARG A 23 6.17 -11.75 60.63
N VAL A 24 4.88 -11.60 60.34
CA VAL A 24 4.35 -11.74 58.99
C VAL A 24 5.06 -10.67 58.16
N HIS A 25 6.12 -11.07 57.47
CA HIS A 25 6.62 -10.31 56.34
C HIS A 25 5.46 -10.26 55.34
N THR A 26 4.80 -9.10 55.28
CA THR A 26 3.93 -8.75 54.18
C THR A 26 4.71 -9.04 52.91
N LEU A 27 4.28 -10.06 52.16
CA LEU A 27 4.76 -10.33 50.82
C LEU A 27 4.60 -9.02 50.06
N LYS A 28 5.73 -8.34 49.86
CA LYS A 28 5.89 -7.26 48.91
C LYS A 28 5.22 -7.77 47.65
N GLU A 29 4.15 -7.11 47.22
CA GLU A 29 3.54 -7.37 45.92
C GLU A 29 4.69 -7.56 44.93
N LEU A 30 4.80 -8.76 44.40
CA LEU A 30 5.62 -9.03 43.24
C LEU A 30 5.01 -8.16 42.14
N ARG A 31 5.51 -6.92 42.05
CA ARG A 31 5.35 -6.07 40.89
C ARG A 31 5.63 -6.99 39.72
N HIS A 32 4.62 -7.26 38.90
CA HIS A 32 4.82 -7.80 37.57
C HIS A 32 5.68 -6.77 36.85
N THR A 33 6.99 -6.90 36.94
CA THR A 33 7.97 -6.16 36.14
C THR A 33 8.07 -6.81 34.77
N GLY A 34 6.91 -7.08 34.15
CA GLY A 34 6.82 -7.26 32.73
C GLY A 34 6.75 -5.87 32.08
N PRO A 35 7.27 -5.69 30.87
CA PRO A 35 7.13 -4.43 30.17
C PRO A 35 5.65 -4.10 30.00
N ALA A 36 5.26 -2.87 30.35
CA ALA A 36 3.88 -2.43 30.28
C ALA A 36 3.42 -2.41 28.81
N VAL A 37 2.36 -3.15 28.49
CA VAL A 37 1.72 -3.08 27.19
C VAL A 37 0.93 -1.78 27.10
N VAL A 38 1.28 -0.93 26.13
CA VAL A 38 0.63 0.37 25.93
C VAL A 38 -0.23 0.30 24.68
N THR A 39 -1.52 0.67 24.79
CA THR A 39 -2.38 0.81 23.62
C THR A 39 -2.07 2.14 22.90
N LYS A 40 -1.87 2.08 21.59
CA LYS A 40 -1.66 3.22 20.71
C LYS A 40 -2.71 3.24 19.61
N TYR A 41 -3.03 4.44 19.11
CA TYR A 41 -3.89 4.64 17.96
C TYR A 41 -3.16 5.49 16.93
N ALA A 42 -3.51 5.34 15.65
CA ALA A 42 -3.11 6.26 14.59
C ALA A 42 -4.24 6.36 13.56
N ILE A 43 -4.51 7.58 13.09
CA ILE A 43 -5.54 7.85 12.09
C ILE A 43 -4.86 8.32 10.81
N VAL A 44 -5.09 7.61 9.72
CA VAL A 44 -4.51 7.93 8.42
C VAL A 44 -5.62 8.03 7.39
N PHE A 45 -5.72 9.19 6.75
CA PHE A 45 -6.58 9.40 5.60
C PHE A 45 -5.79 9.19 4.30
N ASP A 46 -6.33 8.33 3.43
CA ASP A 46 -5.89 8.19 2.05
C ASP A 46 -6.85 8.95 1.12
N ALA A 47 -6.40 10.08 0.59
CA ALA A 47 -7.15 10.88 -0.36
C ALA A 47 -6.74 10.52 -1.80
N GLY A 48 -7.30 9.42 -2.28
CA GLY A 48 -7.18 8.92 -3.65
C GLY A 48 -7.91 9.77 -4.69
N SER A 49 -7.61 9.53 -5.97
CA SER A 49 -8.25 10.22 -7.10
C SER A 49 -9.74 9.89 -7.27
N THR A 50 -10.17 8.68 -6.87
CA THR A 50 -11.54 8.18 -7.06
C THR A 50 -12.38 8.19 -5.79
N GLY A 51 -11.76 8.42 -4.63
CA GLY A 51 -12.41 8.37 -3.32
C GLY A 51 -11.44 8.71 -2.20
N SER A 52 -11.99 8.96 -1.02
CA SER A 52 -11.23 9.20 0.21
C SER A 52 -11.52 8.09 1.22
N ARG A 53 -10.50 7.65 1.94
CA ARG A 53 -10.56 6.55 2.91
C ARG A 53 -10.01 7.01 4.25
N ILE A 54 -10.47 6.39 5.32
CA ILE A 54 -9.87 6.51 6.65
C ILE A 54 -9.50 5.13 7.16
N HIS A 55 -8.33 5.06 7.77
CA HIS A 55 -7.88 3.95 8.60
C HIS A 55 -7.71 4.45 10.02
N VAL A 56 -8.32 3.76 10.98
CA VAL A 56 -8.11 3.98 12.41
C VAL A 56 -7.45 2.73 12.98
N PHE A 57 -6.13 2.77 13.03
CA PHE A 57 -5.34 1.66 13.53
C PHE A 57 -5.28 1.68 15.05
N LYS A 58 -5.43 0.50 15.65
CA LYS A 58 -5.18 0.25 17.07
C LYS A 58 -4.00 -0.70 17.19
N PHE A 59 -3.01 -0.33 18.00
CA PHE A 59 -1.83 -1.13 18.28
C PHE A 59 -1.70 -1.43 19.78
N GLU A 60 -1.10 -2.58 20.09
CA GLU A 60 -0.42 -2.83 21.35
C GLU A 60 1.07 -2.61 21.14
N GLN A 61 1.69 -1.79 22.00
CA GLN A 61 3.12 -1.55 22.01
C GLN A 61 3.74 -2.22 23.22
N GLN A 62 4.74 -3.07 22.99
CA GLN A 62 5.54 -3.73 24.01
C GLN A 62 7.00 -3.72 23.57
N ASP A 63 7.91 -3.22 24.42
CA ASP A 63 9.35 -3.15 24.14
C ASP A 63 9.70 -2.48 22.79
N GLY A 64 8.96 -1.42 22.44
CA GLY A 64 9.11 -0.70 21.18
C GLY A 64 8.52 -1.41 19.96
N GLN A 65 8.02 -2.63 20.08
CA GLN A 65 7.36 -3.36 18.99
C GLN A 65 5.86 -3.05 18.96
N LEU A 66 5.34 -2.76 17.76
CA LEU A 66 3.93 -2.50 17.52
C LEU A 66 3.25 -3.76 16.98
N LYS A 67 2.19 -4.19 17.65
CA LYS A 67 1.30 -5.26 17.19
C LYS A 67 -0.06 -4.68 16.83
N LEU A 68 -0.47 -4.84 15.58
CA LEU A 68 -1.77 -4.38 15.09
C LEU A 68 -2.88 -5.25 15.71
N ILE A 69 -3.86 -4.57 16.32
CA ILE A 69 -5.02 -5.18 16.96
C ILE A 69 -6.25 -5.05 16.07
N SER A 70 -6.41 -3.90 15.42
CA SER A 70 -7.51 -3.66 14.49
C SER A 70 -7.21 -2.50 13.54
N ASP A 71 -7.75 -2.58 12.33
CA ASP A 71 -7.93 -1.48 11.41
C ASP A 71 -9.43 -1.21 11.23
N THR A 72 -9.92 -0.07 11.71
CA THR A 72 -11.27 0.38 11.37
C THR A 72 -11.22 1.20 10.09
N PHE A 73 -11.81 0.65 9.04
CA PHE A 73 -11.75 1.19 7.68
C PHE A 73 -13.11 1.72 7.23
N GLU A 74 -13.12 2.89 6.60
CA GLU A 74 -14.28 3.41 5.87
C GLU A 74 -13.84 4.18 4.62
N GLN A 75 -14.67 4.16 3.58
CA GLN A 75 -14.40 4.81 2.30
C GLN A 75 -15.61 5.59 1.80
N LEU A 76 -15.35 6.76 1.21
CA LEU A 76 -16.32 7.58 0.50
C LEU A 76 -15.90 7.81 -0.97
N LYS A 77 -16.92 8.09 -1.80
CA LYS A 77 -16.77 8.58 -3.17
C LYS A 77 -17.67 9.80 -3.37
N PRO A 78 -17.31 10.77 -4.24
CA PRO A 78 -16.06 10.84 -5.00
C PRO A 78 -14.87 11.30 -4.15
N GLY A 79 -13.66 11.32 -4.72
CA GLY A 79 -12.44 11.81 -4.06
C GLY A 79 -12.35 13.34 -4.04
N LEU A 80 -11.37 13.89 -3.30
CA LEU A 80 -11.21 15.32 -3.08
C LEU A 80 -11.08 16.15 -4.38
N SER A 81 -10.44 15.59 -5.41
CA SER A 81 -10.26 16.26 -6.71
C SER A 81 -11.58 16.56 -7.43
N SER A 82 -12.67 15.87 -7.10
CA SER A 82 -14.01 16.16 -7.69
C SER A 82 -14.63 17.45 -7.14
N TYR A 83 -14.03 18.03 -6.10
CA TYR A 83 -14.41 19.30 -5.50
C TYR A 83 -13.39 20.40 -5.80
N ALA A 84 -12.66 20.29 -6.93
CA ALA A 84 -11.59 21.20 -7.32
C ALA A 84 -11.96 22.69 -7.23
N ASP A 85 -13.23 23.03 -7.49
CA ASP A 85 -13.74 24.40 -7.48
C ASP A 85 -14.40 24.82 -6.14
N ASP A 86 -14.50 23.91 -5.16
CA ASP A 86 -15.12 24.16 -3.86
C ASP A 86 -14.33 23.47 -2.71
N PRO A 87 -13.23 24.09 -2.24
CA PRO A 87 -12.41 23.55 -1.16
C PRO A 87 -13.15 23.30 0.16
N ALA A 88 -14.17 24.12 0.47
CA ALA A 88 -14.96 23.97 1.68
C ALA A 88 -15.81 22.68 1.61
N LYS A 89 -16.43 22.42 0.46
CA LYS A 89 -17.15 21.16 0.21
C LYS A 89 -16.21 19.96 0.16
N ALA A 90 -15.00 20.12 -0.36
CA ALA A 90 -13.97 19.08 -0.33
C ALA A 90 -13.67 18.64 1.10
N ALA A 91 -13.40 19.59 2.00
CA ALA A 91 -13.16 19.29 3.42
C ALA A 91 -14.40 18.70 4.09
N ALA A 92 -15.58 19.30 3.90
CA ALA A 92 -16.83 18.81 4.49
C ALA A 92 -17.18 17.37 4.07
N SER A 93 -16.75 16.94 2.88
CA SER A 93 -16.94 15.57 2.40
C SER A 93 -16.25 14.51 3.28
N LEU A 94 -15.23 14.89 4.07
CA LEU A 94 -14.51 13.99 4.97
C LEU A 94 -15.19 13.83 6.34
N GLN A 95 -16.24 14.59 6.63
CA GLN A 95 -16.89 14.56 7.95
C GLN A 95 -17.37 13.15 8.36
N PRO A 96 -18.03 12.36 7.49
CA PRO A 96 -18.46 11.02 7.90
C PRO A 96 -17.29 10.10 8.30
N LEU A 97 -16.15 10.22 7.62
CA LEU A 97 -14.93 9.49 7.97
C LEU A 97 -14.36 9.95 9.32
N LEU A 98 -14.38 11.25 9.61
CA LEU A 98 -13.98 11.79 10.91
C LEU A 98 -14.88 11.30 12.04
N ASP A 99 -16.19 11.21 11.81
CA ASP A 99 -17.14 10.70 12.79
C ASP A 99 -16.80 9.24 13.17
N THR A 100 -16.34 8.43 12.21
CA THR A 100 -15.84 7.07 12.46
C THR A 100 -14.59 7.07 13.34
N ALA A 101 -13.63 7.96 13.12
CA ALA A 101 -12.48 8.11 14.04
C ALA A 101 -12.89 8.53 15.45
N LEU A 102 -13.78 9.52 15.57
CA LEU A 102 -14.28 10.02 16.85
C LEU A 102 -15.00 8.93 17.66
N LYS A 103 -15.77 8.07 16.97
CA LYS A 103 -16.45 6.92 17.59
C LYS A 103 -15.50 5.80 17.99
N THR A 104 -14.42 5.61 17.24
CA THR A 104 -13.50 4.47 17.40
C THR A 104 -12.43 4.72 18.46
N VAL A 105 -11.90 5.95 18.54
CA VAL A 105 -10.81 6.31 19.45
C VAL A 105 -11.39 6.81 20.78
N PRO A 106 -11.06 6.19 21.94
CA PRO A 106 -11.58 6.64 23.24
C PRO A 106 -11.17 8.08 23.58
N ALA A 107 -12.09 8.87 24.12
CA ALA A 107 -11.89 10.30 24.43
C ALA A 107 -10.59 10.60 25.19
N GLY A 108 -10.24 9.77 26.18
CA GLY A 108 -9.04 9.95 27.01
C GLY A 108 -7.70 9.83 26.27
N VAL A 109 -7.69 9.30 25.03
CA VAL A 109 -6.46 9.15 24.22
C VAL A 109 -6.51 9.90 22.89
N GLN A 110 -7.59 10.62 22.60
CA GLN A 110 -7.73 11.38 21.34
C GLN A 110 -6.62 12.43 21.20
N GLY A 111 -6.35 13.20 22.26
CA GLY A 111 -5.35 14.28 22.24
C GLY A 111 -3.89 13.82 22.01
N SER A 112 -3.60 12.53 22.16
CA SER A 112 -2.29 11.95 21.86
C SER A 112 -2.28 11.08 20.59
N THR A 113 -3.43 10.86 19.98
CA THR A 113 -3.58 10.05 18.76
C THR A 113 -3.21 10.89 17.54
N PRO A 114 -2.16 10.53 16.78
CA PRO A 114 -1.82 11.23 15.55
C PRO A 114 -2.91 11.07 14.50
N ILE A 115 -3.20 12.16 13.79
CA ILE A 115 -4.05 12.19 12.61
C ILE A 115 -3.27 12.80 11.43
N SER A 116 -3.37 12.17 10.27
CA SER A 116 -2.80 12.68 9.02
C SER A 116 -3.72 12.41 7.84
N LEU A 117 -3.61 13.23 6.79
CA LEU A 117 -4.17 13.02 5.48
C LEU A 117 -3.09 13.18 4.43
N LYS A 118 -2.98 12.17 3.57
CA LYS A 118 -2.08 12.22 2.42
C LYS A 118 -2.90 12.06 1.15
N ALA A 119 -2.80 13.07 0.28
CA ALA A 119 -3.41 13.02 -1.05
C ALA A 119 -2.44 12.42 -2.05
N THR A 120 -2.94 11.57 -2.96
CA THR A 120 -2.10 10.93 -3.99
C THR A 120 -2.09 11.76 -5.28
N ALA A 121 -1.57 11.16 -6.37
CA ALA A 121 -1.36 11.82 -7.67
C ALA A 121 -2.60 12.56 -8.21
N GLY A 122 -3.83 12.14 -7.87
CA GLY A 122 -5.05 12.79 -8.34
C GLY A 122 -5.17 14.26 -7.98
N LEU A 123 -4.75 14.65 -6.77
CA LEU A 123 -4.81 16.05 -6.33
C LEU A 123 -3.66 16.87 -6.93
N ARG A 124 -2.49 16.25 -7.12
CA ARG A 124 -1.30 16.87 -7.75
C ARG A 124 -1.55 17.35 -9.18
N LEU A 125 -2.51 16.74 -9.88
CA LEU A 125 -2.84 17.05 -11.28
C LEU A 125 -3.85 18.20 -11.44
N LEU A 126 -4.36 18.77 -10.35
CA LEU A 126 -5.27 19.90 -10.43
C LEU A 126 -4.54 21.17 -10.92
N PRO A 127 -5.18 22.00 -11.76
CA PRO A 127 -4.57 23.22 -12.27
C PRO A 127 -4.53 24.32 -11.21
N GLY A 128 -3.51 25.19 -11.28
CA GLY A 128 -3.39 26.38 -10.45
C GLY A 128 -3.13 26.06 -8.97
N ASP A 129 -3.78 26.80 -8.08
CA ASP A 129 -3.65 26.70 -6.62
C ASP A 129 -4.74 25.82 -5.97
N LYS A 130 -5.49 25.06 -6.78
CA LYS A 130 -6.66 24.31 -6.33
C LYS A 130 -6.31 23.22 -5.32
N ALA A 131 -5.18 22.53 -5.54
CA ALA A 131 -4.72 21.48 -4.65
C ALA A 131 -4.37 22.06 -3.27
N GLU A 132 -3.63 23.15 -3.23
CA GLU A 132 -3.22 23.87 -2.02
C GLU A 132 -4.43 24.37 -1.24
N ARG A 133 -5.42 24.96 -1.93
CA ARG A 133 -6.66 25.43 -1.30
C ARG A 133 -7.47 24.30 -0.68
N ILE A 134 -7.55 23.14 -1.34
CA ILE A 134 -8.20 21.94 -0.78
C ILE A 134 -7.44 21.44 0.46
N LEU A 135 -6.12 21.30 0.37
CA LEU A 135 -5.29 20.84 1.51
C LEU A 135 -5.42 21.80 2.70
N GLN A 136 -5.43 23.11 2.48
CA GLN A 136 -5.62 24.09 3.54
C GLN A 136 -6.99 23.94 4.22
N ALA A 137 -8.07 23.77 3.44
CA ALA A 137 -9.41 23.57 3.99
C ALA A 137 -9.52 22.28 4.81
N VAL A 138 -8.85 21.21 4.35
CA VAL A 138 -8.74 19.95 5.08
C VAL A 138 -7.93 20.12 6.37
N GLU A 139 -6.78 20.82 6.32
CA GLU A 139 -5.96 21.07 7.50
C GLU A 139 -6.74 21.86 8.56
N ASP A 140 -7.49 22.88 8.15
CA ASP A 140 -8.35 23.66 9.04
C ASP A 140 -9.48 22.82 9.65
N LEU A 141 -9.99 21.83 8.92
CA LEU A 141 -10.96 20.85 9.45
C LEU A 141 -10.31 19.93 10.48
N LEU A 142 -9.12 19.39 10.19
CA LEU A 142 -8.42 18.46 11.09
C LEU A 142 -7.94 19.14 12.38
N LYS A 143 -7.51 20.40 12.31
CA LYS A 143 -7.13 21.21 13.49
C LYS A 143 -8.27 21.43 14.48
N LYS A 144 -9.53 21.33 14.04
CA LYS A 144 -10.71 21.45 14.90
C LYS A 144 -11.07 20.15 15.62
N GLN A 145 -10.43 19.04 15.27
CA GLN A 145 -10.68 17.73 15.86
C GLN A 145 -9.85 17.55 17.14
N PRO A 146 -10.27 16.67 18.08
CA PRO A 146 -9.54 16.41 19.33
C PRO A 146 -8.26 15.57 19.14
N PHE A 147 -7.83 15.33 17.90
CA PHE A 147 -6.68 14.53 17.56
C PHE A 147 -5.42 15.38 17.39
N LYS A 148 -4.24 14.75 17.55
CA LYS A 148 -2.96 15.42 17.34
C LYS A 148 -2.63 15.44 15.85
N LEU A 149 -2.79 16.59 15.18
CA LEU A 149 -2.34 16.72 13.80
C LEU A 149 -0.82 16.50 13.71
N ALA A 150 -0.39 15.53 12.90
CA ALA A 150 1.02 15.29 12.67
C ALA A 150 1.70 16.52 12.01
N PRO A 151 2.98 16.82 12.29
CA PRO A 151 3.71 17.86 11.54
C PRO A 151 3.71 17.55 10.04
N GLY A 152 3.28 18.50 9.19
CA GLY A 152 3.07 18.22 7.77
C GLY A 152 2.00 17.15 7.52
N GLY A 153 1.07 16.99 8.47
CA GLY A 153 0.10 15.91 8.52
C GLY A 153 -0.95 15.99 7.42
N VAL A 154 -1.15 17.15 6.80
CA VAL A 154 -1.95 17.29 5.58
C VAL A 154 -1.02 17.67 4.43
N SER A 155 -0.84 16.76 3.48
CA SER A 155 0.03 17.02 2.33
C SER A 155 -0.35 16.17 1.12
N ILE A 156 0.18 16.51 -0.05
CA ILE A 156 0.31 15.53 -1.13
C ILE A 156 1.47 14.61 -0.77
N MET A 157 1.27 13.30 -0.89
CA MET A 157 2.30 12.29 -0.70
C MET A 157 3.31 12.38 -1.85
N ASP A 158 4.61 12.41 -1.52
CA ASP A 158 5.62 12.11 -2.53
C ASP A 158 5.42 10.64 -2.94
N GLY A 159 5.40 10.35 -4.24
CA GLY A 159 5.28 8.97 -4.70
C GLY A 159 6.36 8.06 -4.14
N LYS A 160 7.52 8.60 -3.72
CA LYS A 160 8.54 7.87 -2.97
C LYS A 160 8.04 7.37 -1.62
N ASP A 161 7.40 8.23 -0.84
CA ASP A 161 6.82 7.87 0.46
C ASP A 161 5.71 6.82 0.29
N GLU A 162 4.91 6.92 -0.78
CA GLU A 162 3.86 5.93 -1.11
C GLU A 162 4.46 4.52 -1.26
N GLY A 163 5.51 4.39 -2.08
CA GLY A 163 6.22 3.13 -2.27
C GLY A 163 6.92 2.63 -1.01
N ALA A 164 7.54 3.54 -0.25
CA ALA A 164 8.25 3.23 0.99
C ALA A 164 7.30 2.66 2.04
N PHE A 165 6.17 3.33 2.27
CA PHE A 165 5.18 2.91 3.23
C PHE A 165 4.42 1.66 2.77
N ALA A 166 4.14 1.49 1.47
CA ALA A 166 3.58 0.24 0.96
C ALA A 166 4.52 -0.95 1.21
N TRP A 167 5.84 -0.77 1.03
CA TRP A 167 6.84 -1.78 1.38
C TRP A 167 6.84 -2.10 2.88
N LEU A 168 6.75 -1.09 3.73
CA LEU A 168 6.71 -1.28 5.18
C LEU A 168 5.42 -1.99 5.61
N THR A 169 4.26 -1.65 5.05
CA THR A 169 2.99 -2.36 5.25
C THR A 169 3.15 -3.84 4.95
N LEU A 170 3.66 -4.18 3.76
CA LEU A 170 3.79 -5.58 3.33
C LEU A 170 4.71 -6.37 4.25
N ASN A 171 5.89 -5.84 4.55
CA ASN A 171 6.85 -6.54 5.40
C ASN A 171 6.39 -6.62 6.86
N TYR A 172 5.61 -5.64 7.33
CA TYR A 172 4.95 -5.69 8.63
C TYR A 172 3.93 -6.83 8.68
N LEU A 173 2.98 -6.86 7.74
CA LEU A 173 1.89 -7.83 7.73
C LEU A 173 2.39 -9.26 7.47
N LEU A 174 3.45 -9.42 6.68
CA LEU A 174 4.09 -10.71 6.41
C LEU A 174 5.05 -11.16 7.52
N GLY A 175 5.21 -10.38 8.59
CA GLY A 175 6.09 -10.71 9.72
C GLY A 175 7.58 -10.75 9.35
N ARG A 176 8.01 -9.96 8.35
CA ARG A 176 9.38 -9.98 7.81
C ARG A 176 10.31 -8.95 8.45
N LEU A 177 9.77 -7.98 9.18
CA LEU A 177 10.58 -6.92 9.78
C LEU A 177 11.55 -7.40 10.87
N SER A 178 11.32 -8.57 11.49
CA SER A 178 12.23 -9.14 12.49
C SER A 178 13.45 -9.85 11.88
N GLY A 179 13.44 -10.15 10.57
CA GLY A 179 14.51 -10.87 9.90
C GLY A 179 15.60 -9.96 9.32
N THR A 180 16.49 -10.51 8.48
CA THR A 180 17.51 -9.75 7.73
C THR A 180 16.91 -9.08 6.49
N VAL A 181 17.63 -8.15 5.86
CA VAL A 181 17.23 -7.52 4.59
C VAL A 181 16.82 -8.56 3.54
N SER A 182 17.58 -9.65 3.44
CA SER A 182 17.30 -10.77 2.52
C SER A 182 15.98 -11.52 2.77
N THR A 183 15.37 -11.38 3.96
CA THR A 183 14.06 -12.00 4.27
C THR A 183 12.87 -11.12 3.91
N THR A 184 13.12 -9.85 3.60
CA THR A 184 12.08 -8.89 3.20
C THR A 184 11.65 -9.11 1.76
N VAL A 185 10.45 -8.65 1.43
CA VAL A 185 9.88 -8.70 0.08
C VAL A 185 10.04 -7.34 -0.60
N ALA A 186 10.02 -7.33 -1.93
CA ALA A 186 9.91 -6.11 -2.71
C ALA A 186 8.44 -5.77 -2.99
N ALA A 187 8.12 -4.49 -2.96
CA ALA A 187 6.78 -3.98 -3.27
C ALA A 187 6.82 -3.25 -4.62
N ILE A 188 5.87 -3.58 -5.50
CA ILE A 188 5.62 -2.84 -6.73
C ILE A 188 4.15 -2.45 -6.72
N ASP A 189 3.88 -1.16 -6.73
CA ASP A 189 2.51 -0.65 -6.68
C ASP A 189 2.21 0.17 -7.93
N MET A 190 1.24 -0.27 -8.74
CA MET A 190 0.82 0.46 -9.93
C MET A 190 -0.49 1.18 -9.65
N GLY A 191 -0.38 2.45 -9.30
CA GLY A 191 -1.50 3.37 -9.21
C GLY A 191 -1.92 3.91 -10.59
N GLY A 192 -2.79 4.93 -10.58
CA GLY A 192 -3.30 5.53 -11.82
C GLY A 192 -2.30 6.46 -12.49
N GLY A 193 -1.65 7.32 -11.70
CA GLY A 193 -0.71 8.34 -12.21
C GLY A 193 0.76 7.93 -12.15
N SER A 194 1.13 7.05 -11.23
CA SER A 194 2.50 6.58 -11.02
C SER A 194 2.54 5.09 -10.76
N ILE A 195 3.74 4.53 -10.88
CA ILE A 195 4.09 3.20 -10.43
C ILE A 195 5.30 3.32 -9.51
N GLN A 196 5.35 2.53 -8.46
CA GLN A 196 6.41 2.55 -7.46
C GLN A 196 7.12 1.20 -7.41
N GLU A 197 8.41 1.23 -7.08
CA GLU A 197 9.13 0.05 -6.64
C GLU A 197 9.92 0.36 -5.37
N ALA A 198 9.84 -0.55 -4.41
CA ALA A 198 10.50 -0.43 -3.12
C ALA A 198 11.07 -1.77 -2.62
N PHE A 199 12.29 -1.76 -2.10
CA PHE A 199 12.90 -2.93 -1.44
C PHE A 199 14.03 -2.52 -0.48
N ALA A 200 14.28 -3.30 0.57
CA ALA A 200 15.38 -3.02 1.48
C ALA A 200 16.76 -3.24 0.82
N LEU A 201 17.71 -2.39 1.20
CA LEU A 201 19.12 -2.46 0.83
C LEU A 201 19.96 -2.88 2.02
N GLU A 202 21.06 -3.59 1.74
CA GLU A 202 22.14 -3.71 2.71
C GLU A 202 22.82 -2.33 2.89
N GLU A 203 23.45 -2.12 4.05
CA GLU A 203 24.06 -0.84 4.41
C GLU A 203 25.07 -0.35 3.36
N THR A 204 25.89 -1.25 2.82
CA THR A 204 26.88 -0.91 1.79
C THR A 204 26.25 -0.46 0.48
N ASP A 205 25.12 -1.06 0.09
CA ASP A 205 24.40 -0.69 -1.13
C ASP A 205 23.67 0.64 -0.94
N ALA A 206 23.13 0.89 0.25
CA ALA A 206 22.49 2.15 0.61
C ALA A 206 23.49 3.32 0.59
N GLN A 207 24.71 3.11 1.09
CA GLN A 207 25.78 4.13 1.06
C GLN A 207 26.29 4.42 -0.36
N ALA A 208 26.27 3.41 -1.24
CA ALA A 208 26.65 3.57 -2.64
C ALA A 208 25.52 4.13 -3.53
N ALA A 209 24.30 4.22 -3.01
CA ALA A 209 23.14 4.66 -3.77
C ALA A 209 23.26 6.15 -4.17
N PRO A 210 22.77 6.53 -5.36
CA PRO A 210 22.59 7.94 -5.71
C PRO A 210 21.65 8.63 -4.71
N LYS A 211 21.81 9.95 -4.59
CA LYS A 211 20.95 10.76 -3.74
C LYS A 211 19.47 10.59 -4.13
N ASP A 212 18.61 10.61 -3.12
CA ASP A 212 17.14 10.57 -3.24
C ASP A 212 16.55 9.22 -3.69
N TYR A 213 17.33 8.13 -3.70
CA TYR A 213 16.83 6.76 -3.96
C TYR A 213 16.66 5.90 -2.72
N VAL A 214 17.07 6.39 -1.55
CA VAL A 214 17.02 5.66 -0.28
C VAL A 214 16.19 6.44 0.73
N VAL A 215 15.20 5.77 1.31
CA VAL A 215 14.38 6.28 2.41
C VAL A 215 14.67 5.43 3.65
N GLN A 216 14.84 6.08 4.80
CA GLN A 216 14.96 5.39 6.08
C GLN A 216 13.58 5.22 6.69
N LEU A 217 13.20 3.97 6.96
CA LEU A 217 11.92 3.61 7.57
C LEU A 217 12.14 2.92 8.91
N HIS A 218 11.23 3.16 9.85
CA HIS A 218 11.27 2.61 11.20
C HIS A 218 10.19 1.54 11.37
N GLY A 219 10.55 0.36 11.85
CA GLY A 219 9.59 -0.71 12.10
C GLY A 219 10.26 -1.98 12.62
N GLY A 220 9.51 -2.81 13.35
CA GLY A 220 10.05 -4.05 13.92
C GLY A 220 11.23 -3.85 14.87
N GLY A 221 11.34 -2.66 15.51
CA GLY A 221 12.41 -2.32 16.45
C GLY A 221 13.74 -1.90 15.80
N LYS A 222 13.77 -1.59 14.51
CA LYS A 222 14.98 -1.13 13.80
C LYS A 222 14.68 -0.16 12.66
N THR A 223 15.74 0.44 12.13
CA THR A 223 15.72 1.26 10.92
C THR A 223 16.11 0.42 9.70
N PHE A 224 15.41 0.62 8.60
CA PHE A 224 15.70 0.01 7.30
C PHE A 224 16.09 1.07 6.29
N ASN A 225 17.16 0.83 5.54
CA ASN A 225 17.42 1.57 4.31
C ASN A 225 16.62 0.93 3.18
N VAL A 226 15.67 1.66 2.63
CA VAL A 226 14.76 1.15 1.60
C VAL A 226 15.05 1.90 0.30
N TYR A 227 15.49 1.16 -0.72
CA TYR A 227 15.45 1.67 -2.09
C TYR A 227 14.01 1.99 -2.42
N VAL A 228 13.79 3.17 -3.00
CA VAL A 228 12.48 3.59 -3.48
C VAL A 228 12.61 4.45 -4.72
N HIS A 229 11.76 4.17 -5.70
CA HIS A 229 11.55 5.08 -6.80
C HIS A 229 10.08 5.10 -7.23
N SER A 230 9.58 6.30 -7.53
CA SER A 230 8.24 6.51 -8.07
C SER A 230 8.34 7.10 -9.48
N TYR A 231 7.76 6.40 -10.43
CA TYR A 231 7.75 6.76 -11.83
C TYR A 231 6.44 7.51 -12.12
N LEU A 232 6.45 8.82 -11.90
CA LEU A 232 5.32 9.68 -12.22
C LEU A 232 5.08 9.70 -13.74
N GLY A 233 3.83 9.58 -14.16
CA GLY A 233 3.46 9.47 -15.58
C GLY A 233 3.52 8.04 -16.13
N TYR A 234 3.72 7.04 -15.26
CA TYR A 234 3.84 5.63 -15.61
C TYR A 234 2.88 4.71 -14.84
N GLY A 235 1.92 5.27 -14.09
CA GLY A 235 0.78 4.48 -13.60
C GLY A 235 -0.13 4.03 -14.74
N LEU A 236 -1.13 3.19 -14.49
CA LEU A 236 -1.90 2.57 -15.59
C LEU A 236 -2.63 3.59 -16.47
N MET A 237 -3.25 4.61 -15.88
CA MET A 237 -3.96 5.67 -16.63
C MET A 237 -2.97 6.57 -17.39
N ALA A 238 -1.88 6.96 -16.73
CA ALA A 238 -0.82 7.73 -17.39
C ALA A 238 -0.13 6.93 -18.51
N GLY A 239 0.03 5.63 -18.32
CA GLY A 239 0.58 4.68 -19.28
C GLY A 239 -0.26 4.60 -20.55
N ARG A 240 -1.60 4.57 -20.43
CA ARG A 240 -2.50 4.70 -21.60
C ARG A 240 -2.21 5.96 -22.40
N ALA A 241 -2.20 7.13 -21.75
CA ALA A 241 -1.89 8.40 -22.41
C ALA A 241 -0.52 8.38 -23.11
N LYS A 242 0.51 7.87 -22.41
CA LYS A 242 1.88 7.78 -22.91
C LYS A 242 2.01 6.84 -24.11
N LEU A 243 1.35 5.67 -24.10
CA LEU A 243 1.37 4.73 -25.21
C LEU A 243 0.58 5.26 -26.42
N ILE A 244 -0.55 5.94 -26.19
CA ILE A 244 -1.29 6.61 -27.27
C ILE A 244 -0.40 7.68 -27.93
N GLU A 245 0.25 8.52 -27.13
CA GLU A 245 1.16 9.55 -27.64
C GLU A 245 2.36 8.96 -28.41
N ALA A 246 2.97 7.90 -27.88
CA ALA A 246 4.06 7.21 -28.57
C ALA A 246 3.62 6.67 -29.94
N SER A 247 2.39 6.18 -30.08
CA SER A 247 1.86 5.66 -31.35
C SER A 247 1.64 6.75 -32.42
N GLN A 248 1.48 8.01 -32.02
CA GLN A 248 1.33 9.15 -32.94
C GLN A 248 2.68 9.62 -33.48
N SER A 249 3.76 9.41 -32.72
CA SER A 249 5.11 9.77 -33.13
C SER A 249 5.72 8.81 -34.17
N SER A 250 5.19 7.58 -34.23
CA SER A 250 5.75 6.51 -35.06
C SER A 250 5.19 6.46 -36.48
N ASP A 251 4.05 7.09 -36.76
CA ASP A 251 3.46 7.15 -38.11
C ASP A 251 2.42 8.28 -38.18
N ASN A 252 2.29 8.92 -39.35
CA ASN A 252 1.32 9.98 -39.68
C ASN A 252 -0.19 9.57 -39.56
N ALA A 253 -0.51 8.49 -38.86
CA ALA A 253 -1.87 8.06 -38.55
C ALA A 253 -2.23 8.50 -37.12
N ALA A 254 -2.93 9.62 -36.98
CA ALA A 254 -3.34 10.20 -35.70
C ALA A 254 -4.11 9.19 -34.82
N GLY A 255 -3.43 8.60 -33.84
CA GLY A 255 -4.02 7.77 -32.77
C GLY A 255 -4.19 6.28 -33.08
N ALA A 256 -3.77 5.80 -34.26
CA ALA A 256 -3.85 4.38 -34.58
C ALA A 256 -2.73 3.59 -33.90
N SER A 257 -3.06 2.56 -33.11
CA SER A 257 -2.08 1.73 -32.41
C SER A 257 -2.48 0.26 -32.38
N GLU A 258 -1.49 -0.63 -32.38
CA GLU A 258 -1.65 -2.07 -32.16
C GLU A 258 -2.05 -2.43 -30.73
N CYS A 259 -2.04 -1.46 -29.81
CA CYS A 259 -2.50 -1.65 -28.44
C CYS A 259 -4.03 -1.69 -28.28
N PHE A 260 -4.79 -1.45 -29.36
CA PHE A 260 -6.25 -1.41 -29.32
C PHE A 260 -6.87 -2.58 -30.06
N ALA A 261 -7.83 -3.24 -29.42
CA ALA A 261 -8.60 -4.34 -29.98
C ALA A 261 -9.53 -3.86 -31.11
N SER A 262 -10.05 -4.79 -31.91
CA SER A 262 -11.01 -4.43 -32.96
C SER A 262 -12.27 -3.79 -32.34
N GLY A 263 -12.70 -2.64 -32.86
CA GLY A 263 -13.82 -1.86 -32.31
C GLY A 263 -13.45 -0.87 -31.20
N ALA A 264 -12.21 -0.84 -30.72
CA ALA A 264 -11.77 0.10 -29.67
C ALA A 264 -11.33 1.44 -30.26
N SER A 265 -12.26 2.39 -30.41
CA SER A 265 -11.94 3.77 -30.84
C SER A 265 -12.63 4.82 -29.98
N GLY A 266 -11.97 5.95 -29.75
CA GLY A 266 -12.55 7.06 -29.00
C GLY A 266 -11.56 8.15 -28.63
N ALA A 267 -11.91 8.89 -27.57
CA ALA A 267 -11.05 9.88 -26.94
C ALA A 267 -10.79 9.49 -25.49
N TYR A 268 -9.54 9.63 -25.07
CA TYR A 268 -9.11 9.37 -23.70
C TYR A 268 -8.65 10.68 -23.07
N SER A 269 -9.36 11.11 -22.01
CA SER A 269 -9.01 12.30 -21.25
C SER A 269 -8.05 11.96 -20.12
N TYR A 270 -6.86 12.57 -20.10
CA TYR A 270 -5.92 12.43 -19.00
C TYR A 270 -5.17 13.74 -18.74
N ALA A 271 -5.12 14.16 -17.47
CA ALA A 271 -4.43 15.36 -17.02
C ALA A 271 -4.78 16.64 -17.84
N GLY A 272 -6.05 16.79 -18.23
CA GLY A 272 -6.55 17.94 -19.00
C GLY A 272 -6.21 17.92 -20.49
N LYS A 273 -5.62 16.83 -21.01
CA LYS A 273 -5.35 16.60 -22.43
C LYS A 273 -6.22 15.47 -22.96
N GLU A 274 -6.74 15.65 -24.17
CA GLU A 274 -7.49 14.63 -24.92
C GLU A 274 -6.57 13.86 -25.85
N TYR A 275 -6.70 12.53 -25.85
CA TYR A 275 -5.92 11.60 -26.66
C TYR A 275 -6.85 10.75 -27.52
N SER A 276 -6.85 10.95 -28.84
CA SER A 276 -7.60 10.08 -29.76
C SER A 276 -6.91 8.73 -29.91
N TYR A 277 -7.68 7.65 -29.87
CA TYR A 277 -7.18 6.29 -30.07
C TYR A 277 -8.06 5.47 -31.02
N ALA A 278 -7.44 4.57 -31.77
CA ALA A 278 -8.08 3.63 -32.68
C ALA A 278 -7.19 2.39 -32.94
N PRO A 279 -7.74 1.24 -33.38
CA PRO A 279 -6.92 0.08 -33.70
C PRO A 279 -6.18 0.26 -35.03
N ARG A 280 -4.87 0.01 -35.04
CA ARG A 280 -4.07 0.03 -36.27
C ARG A 280 -4.34 -1.24 -37.09
N GLY A 281 -4.74 -1.06 -38.34
CA GLY A 281 -5.08 -2.20 -39.21
C GLY A 281 -6.31 -3.00 -38.75
N GLY A 282 -7.15 -2.41 -37.89
CA GLY A 282 -8.44 -2.98 -37.48
C GLY A 282 -8.40 -4.08 -36.41
N LYS A 283 -7.23 -4.38 -35.82
CA LYS A 283 -7.07 -5.37 -34.73
C LYS A 283 -5.89 -5.04 -33.81
N GLY A 284 -5.87 -5.65 -32.62
CA GLY A 284 -4.75 -5.56 -31.69
C GLY A 284 -3.62 -6.53 -32.01
N ASP A 285 -2.41 -6.21 -31.55
CA ASP A 285 -1.23 -7.07 -31.58
C ASP A 285 -0.40 -6.84 -30.31
N ALA A 286 -0.43 -7.82 -29.40
CA ALA A 286 0.25 -7.72 -28.10
C ALA A 286 1.77 -7.59 -28.23
N GLY A 287 2.39 -8.18 -29.26
CA GLY A 287 3.83 -8.11 -29.47
C GLY A 287 4.26 -6.72 -29.92
N LYS A 288 3.55 -6.13 -30.87
CA LYS A 288 3.79 -4.75 -31.32
C LYS A 288 3.44 -3.73 -30.25
N CYS A 289 2.35 -3.94 -29.51
CA CYS A 289 2.05 -3.11 -28.35
C CYS A 289 3.14 -3.20 -27.27
N SER A 290 3.71 -4.39 -27.05
CA SER A 290 4.81 -4.58 -26.11
C SER A 290 6.06 -3.79 -26.53
N TYR A 291 6.40 -3.82 -27.83
CA TYR A 291 7.48 -3.02 -28.39
C TYR A 291 7.24 -1.51 -28.21
N LEU A 292 6.03 -1.03 -28.49
CA LEU A 292 5.66 0.37 -28.25
C LEU A 292 5.81 0.75 -26.77
N GLY A 293 5.42 -0.14 -25.87
CA GLY A 293 5.62 0.03 -24.43
C GLY A 293 7.09 0.14 -24.04
N GLU A 294 7.97 -0.70 -24.61
CA GLU A 294 9.42 -0.62 -24.38
C GLU A 294 10.02 0.72 -24.82
N VAL A 295 9.57 1.24 -25.97
CA VAL A 295 9.93 2.58 -26.47
C VAL A 295 9.41 3.67 -25.54
N ALA A 296 8.14 3.61 -25.14
CA ALA A 296 7.52 4.58 -24.24
C ALA A 296 8.19 4.64 -22.85
N LEU A 297 8.72 3.50 -22.38
CA LEU A 297 9.51 3.43 -21.15
C LEU A 297 10.92 3.99 -21.30
N GLN A 298 11.44 4.12 -22.52
CA GLN A 298 12.86 4.32 -22.77
C GLN A 298 13.68 3.27 -22.01
N ALA A 299 13.29 1.99 -22.14
CA ALA A 299 13.76 0.90 -21.28
C ALA A 299 15.28 0.63 -21.33
N ASN A 300 15.98 1.18 -22.33
CA ASN A 300 17.42 1.05 -22.52
C ASN A 300 18.20 2.33 -22.18
N LEU A 301 17.51 3.38 -21.72
CA LEU A 301 18.14 4.62 -21.29
C LEU A 301 18.98 4.36 -20.03
N THR A 302 20.28 4.64 -20.13
CA THR A 302 21.19 4.53 -18.99
C THR A 302 20.85 5.55 -17.90
N CYS A 303 21.07 5.15 -16.66
CA CYS A 303 20.94 5.95 -15.45
C CYS A 303 22.28 6.55 -14.98
N GLY A 304 23.31 6.53 -15.84
CA GLY A 304 24.67 6.94 -15.48
C GLY A 304 25.48 5.87 -14.74
N ALA A 305 24.94 4.65 -14.65
CA ALA A 305 25.57 3.47 -14.06
C ALA A 305 25.56 2.28 -15.06
N GLU A 306 26.03 1.10 -14.64
CA GLU A 306 25.91 -0.10 -15.48
C GLU A 306 24.45 -0.40 -15.79
N GLN A 307 24.17 -0.91 -16.99
CA GLN A 307 22.78 -1.14 -17.44
C GLN A 307 21.99 -2.09 -16.52
N ILE A 308 22.66 -3.02 -15.84
CA ILE A 308 22.02 -3.93 -14.87
C ILE A 308 21.51 -3.19 -13.62
N GLN A 309 22.04 -2.00 -13.35
CA GLN A 309 21.64 -1.13 -12.25
C GLN A 309 20.58 -0.11 -12.64
N CYS A 310 20.14 -0.11 -13.90
CA CYS A 310 19.13 0.81 -14.41
C CYS A 310 17.79 0.09 -14.63
N SER A 311 16.69 0.81 -14.44
CA SER A 311 15.35 0.34 -14.72
C SER A 311 14.90 0.80 -16.12
N PHE A 312 14.24 1.94 -16.16
CA PHE A 312 13.73 2.62 -17.35
C PHE A 312 13.70 4.13 -17.12
N ASN A 313 13.54 4.91 -18.19
CA ASN A 313 13.57 6.37 -18.14
C ASN A 313 14.78 6.94 -17.39
N GLY A 314 15.94 6.27 -17.49
CA GLY A 314 17.19 6.70 -16.86
C GLY A 314 17.22 6.62 -15.33
N ALA A 315 16.30 5.88 -14.71
CA ALA A 315 16.30 5.69 -13.27
C ALA A 315 17.24 4.56 -12.82
N TRP A 316 17.94 4.81 -11.71
CA TRP A 316 18.73 3.81 -11.00
C TRP A 316 17.84 2.86 -10.20
N ARG A 317 18.25 1.61 -10.03
CA ARG A 317 17.48 0.53 -9.41
C ARG A 317 18.30 -0.38 -8.48
N GLY A 318 19.44 0.08 -7.97
CA GLY A 318 20.28 -0.76 -7.11
C GLY A 318 21.26 -1.66 -7.87
N ASN A 319 22.08 -2.41 -7.11
CA ASN A 319 23.20 -3.22 -7.62
C ASN A 319 22.78 -4.54 -8.31
N GLY A 320 21.66 -4.52 -9.05
CA GLY A 320 21.15 -5.65 -9.81
C GLY A 320 20.10 -6.48 -9.07
N LEU A 321 19.39 -7.33 -9.82
CA LEU A 321 18.33 -8.21 -9.33
C LEU A 321 18.91 -9.14 -8.25
N SER A 322 18.57 -8.93 -6.96
CA SER A 322 19.00 -9.88 -5.94
C SER A 322 18.36 -11.22 -6.27
N LYS A 323 19.18 -12.22 -6.64
CA LYS A 323 18.73 -13.59 -6.88
C LYS A 323 17.88 -14.03 -5.68
N GLY A 324 16.61 -14.38 -5.94
CA GLY A 324 15.67 -14.80 -4.89
C GLY A 324 14.80 -13.70 -4.29
N ARG A 325 14.80 -12.46 -4.81
CA ARG A 325 13.85 -11.42 -4.41
C ARG A 325 12.42 -11.88 -4.67
N GLN A 326 11.57 -11.80 -3.65
CA GLN A 326 10.14 -12.04 -3.79
C GLN A 326 9.44 -10.72 -4.06
N TYR A 327 8.67 -10.65 -5.16
CA TYR A 327 7.94 -9.44 -5.55
C TYR A 327 6.46 -9.58 -5.18
N TYR A 328 5.95 -8.56 -4.49
CA TYR A 328 4.54 -8.37 -4.23
C TYR A 328 4.05 -7.19 -5.08
N VAL A 329 3.09 -7.45 -5.95
CA VAL A 329 2.56 -6.51 -6.95
C VAL A 329 1.11 -6.19 -6.63
N SER A 330 0.77 -4.91 -6.50
CA SER A 330 -0.54 -4.44 -5.99
C SER A 330 -1.30 -3.54 -6.97
N SER A 331 -2.48 -3.09 -6.53
CA SER A 331 -3.34 -2.11 -7.23
C SER A 331 -3.75 -2.56 -8.64
N TYR A 332 -3.42 -1.81 -9.69
CA TYR A 332 -3.94 -2.13 -11.02
C TYR A 332 -3.41 -3.45 -11.60
N PHE A 333 -2.30 -4.00 -11.09
CA PHE A 333 -1.90 -5.38 -11.39
C PHE A 333 -2.95 -6.38 -10.91
N TRP A 334 -3.43 -6.20 -9.68
CA TRP A 334 -4.50 -7.01 -9.11
C TRP A 334 -5.79 -6.87 -9.92
N ASP A 335 -6.22 -5.63 -10.18
CA ASP A 335 -7.49 -5.37 -10.86
C ASP A 335 -7.54 -6.03 -12.24
N ARG A 336 -6.50 -5.83 -13.06
CA ARG A 336 -6.41 -6.45 -14.39
C ARG A 336 -6.39 -7.96 -14.30
N ALA A 337 -5.62 -8.53 -13.36
CA ALA A 337 -5.56 -9.97 -13.18
C ALA A 337 -6.89 -10.59 -12.72
N PHE A 338 -7.63 -9.89 -11.84
CA PHE A 338 -8.92 -10.32 -11.33
C PHE A 338 -10.03 -10.26 -12.38
N GLU A 339 -10.04 -9.19 -13.17
CA GLU A 339 -11.01 -8.96 -14.25
C GLU A 339 -10.88 -9.98 -15.38
N THR A 340 -9.66 -10.44 -15.66
CA THR A 340 -9.36 -11.30 -16.81
C THR A 340 -9.19 -12.78 -16.46
N GLY A 341 -9.42 -13.15 -15.21
CA GLY A 341 -9.33 -14.54 -14.73
C GLY A 341 -7.89 -15.08 -14.60
N ILE A 342 -6.88 -14.22 -14.53
CA ILE A 342 -5.54 -14.65 -14.07
C ILE A 342 -5.65 -15.09 -12.61
N ILE A 343 -6.38 -14.31 -11.80
CA ILE A 343 -6.85 -14.73 -10.48
C ILE A 343 -8.14 -15.53 -10.67
N LYS A 344 -8.13 -16.80 -10.25
CA LYS A 344 -9.24 -17.73 -10.51
C LYS A 344 -10.27 -17.76 -9.37
N GLU A 345 -9.85 -17.42 -8.16
CA GLU A 345 -10.68 -17.45 -6.95
C GLU A 345 -11.25 -16.05 -6.65
N GLN A 346 -12.55 -15.98 -6.34
CA GLN A 346 -13.26 -14.70 -6.18
C GLN A 346 -12.95 -14.02 -4.83
N ASP A 347 -12.67 -14.83 -3.81
CA ASP A 347 -12.33 -14.44 -2.44
C ASP A 347 -10.82 -14.38 -2.20
N ALA A 348 -10.01 -14.56 -3.25
CA ALA A 348 -8.57 -14.40 -3.16
C ALA A 348 -8.20 -13.01 -2.62
N ILE A 349 -7.25 -12.99 -1.68
CA ILE A 349 -6.61 -11.77 -1.15
C ILE A 349 -5.16 -11.62 -1.62
N MET A 350 -4.55 -12.74 -2.00
CA MET A 350 -3.24 -12.87 -2.62
C MET A 350 -3.29 -13.95 -3.70
N TRP A 351 -2.47 -13.83 -4.75
CA TRP A 351 -2.43 -14.81 -5.83
C TRP A 351 -1.03 -14.92 -6.46
N PRO A 352 -0.37 -16.09 -6.43
CA PRO A 352 0.89 -16.29 -7.13
C PRO A 352 0.66 -16.31 -8.65
N THR A 353 1.51 -15.61 -9.39
CA THR A 353 1.48 -15.54 -10.84
C THR A 353 2.88 -15.27 -11.40
N SER A 354 3.00 -14.95 -12.68
CA SER A 354 4.25 -14.49 -13.29
C SER A 354 3.96 -13.48 -14.41
N PRO A 355 4.95 -12.69 -14.86
CA PRO A 355 4.77 -11.84 -16.03
C PRO A 355 4.30 -12.59 -17.29
N ARG A 356 4.62 -13.90 -17.39
CA ARG A 356 4.13 -14.78 -18.47
C ARG A 356 2.60 -14.83 -18.54
N GLU A 357 1.91 -14.86 -17.41
CA GLU A 357 0.45 -14.95 -17.37
C GLU A 357 -0.19 -13.67 -17.89
N PHE A 358 0.36 -12.50 -17.52
CA PHE A 358 -0.04 -11.22 -18.10
C PHE A 358 0.20 -11.19 -19.62
N ARG A 359 1.36 -11.64 -20.09
CA ARG A 359 1.69 -11.72 -21.52
C ARG A 359 0.73 -12.63 -22.29
N ALA A 360 0.44 -13.81 -21.76
CA ALA A 360 -0.48 -14.75 -22.39
C ALA A 360 -1.91 -14.18 -22.44
N LYS A 361 -2.37 -13.58 -21.35
CA LYS A 361 -3.69 -12.95 -21.31
C LYS A 361 -3.78 -11.72 -22.21
N ALA A 362 -2.72 -10.93 -22.32
CA ALA A 362 -2.64 -9.83 -23.29
C ALA A 362 -2.78 -10.35 -24.73
N ALA A 363 -2.07 -11.41 -25.11
CA ALA A 363 -2.17 -12.01 -26.43
C ALA A 363 -3.59 -12.50 -26.75
N GLU A 364 -4.27 -13.13 -25.78
CA GLU A 364 -5.68 -13.52 -25.90
C GLU A 364 -6.57 -12.30 -26.11
N VAL A 365 -6.53 -11.30 -25.22
CA VAL A 365 -7.38 -10.11 -25.27
C VAL A 365 -7.16 -9.30 -26.54
N CYS A 366 -5.92 -9.07 -26.95
CA CYS A 366 -5.59 -8.30 -28.15
C CYS A 366 -6.08 -8.95 -29.45
N SER A 367 -6.34 -10.28 -29.44
CA SER A 367 -6.88 -11.00 -30.60
C SER A 367 -8.41 -10.88 -30.75
N LEU A 368 -9.10 -10.35 -29.74
CA LEU A 368 -10.56 -10.23 -29.70
C LEU A 368 -11.05 -8.86 -30.22
N SER A 369 -12.35 -8.75 -30.48
CA SER A 369 -13.04 -7.46 -30.57
C SER A 369 -13.49 -6.97 -29.20
N THR A 370 -13.78 -5.68 -29.06
CA THR A 370 -14.35 -5.09 -27.83
C THR A 370 -15.63 -5.79 -27.39
N ASP A 371 -16.52 -6.12 -28.32
CA ASP A 371 -17.74 -6.91 -28.06
C ASP A 371 -17.43 -8.32 -27.55
N ALA A 372 -16.39 -8.95 -28.06
CA ALA A 372 -15.97 -10.27 -27.57
C ALA A 372 -15.29 -10.15 -26.19
N ILE A 373 -14.51 -9.10 -25.95
CA ILE A 373 -13.89 -8.83 -24.64
C ILE A 373 -14.95 -8.70 -23.55
N THR A 374 -15.99 -7.88 -23.76
CA THR A 374 -17.06 -7.68 -22.77
C THR A 374 -17.84 -8.96 -22.47
N LYS A 375 -18.00 -9.85 -23.46
CA LYS A 375 -18.65 -11.16 -23.28
C LYS A 375 -17.75 -12.17 -22.55
N THR A 376 -16.48 -12.24 -22.92
CA THR A 376 -15.52 -13.19 -22.35
C THR A 376 -15.09 -12.79 -20.93
N PHE A 377 -14.99 -11.49 -20.67
CA PHE A 377 -14.53 -10.93 -19.40
C PHE A 377 -15.62 -10.02 -18.80
N PRO A 378 -16.69 -10.60 -18.24
CA PRO A 378 -17.86 -9.83 -17.77
C PRO A 378 -17.57 -8.89 -16.59
N LYS A 379 -16.42 -9.03 -15.94
CA LYS A 379 -15.95 -8.10 -14.90
C LYS A 379 -15.44 -6.77 -15.48
N VAL A 380 -15.10 -6.73 -16.77
CA VAL A 380 -14.65 -5.53 -17.47
C VAL A 380 -15.89 -4.77 -17.95
N GLN A 381 -16.12 -3.58 -17.38
CA GLN A 381 -17.34 -2.80 -17.64
C GLN A 381 -17.07 -1.57 -18.51
N GLY A 382 -18.06 -1.23 -19.35
CA GLY A 382 -18.06 -0.02 -20.17
C GLY A 382 -16.80 0.12 -21.03
N ASP A 383 -16.29 1.35 -21.12
CA ASP A 383 -15.16 1.69 -21.98
C ASP A 383 -13.83 1.07 -21.52
N ALA A 384 -13.77 0.42 -20.34
CA ALA A 384 -12.56 -0.28 -19.90
C ALA A 384 -12.16 -1.41 -20.87
N ALA A 385 -13.13 -2.02 -21.56
CA ALA A 385 -12.87 -3.05 -22.58
C ALA A 385 -12.01 -2.53 -23.73
N ASN A 386 -12.11 -1.24 -24.08
CA ASN A 386 -11.32 -0.62 -25.14
C ASN A 386 -9.83 -0.60 -24.82
N PHE A 387 -9.46 -0.56 -23.55
CA PHE A 387 -8.08 -0.44 -23.09
C PHE A 387 -7.47 -1.76 -22.60
N LEU A 388 -8.24 -2.85 -22.54
CA LEU A 388 -7.80 -4.07 -21.85
C LEU A 388 -6.57 -4.73 -22.52
N CYS A 389 -6.48 -4.69 -23.85
CA CYS A 389 -5.28 -5.13 -24.59
C CYS A 389 -4.05 -4.32 -24.17
N LEU A 390 -4.14 -2.99 -24.24
CA LEU A 390 -3.10 -2.06 -23.79
C LEU A 390 -2.71 -2.33 -22.34
N ASP A 391 -3.67 -2.38 -21.42
CA ASP A 391 -3.42 -2.49 -19.98
C ASP A 391 -2.67 -3.78 -19.63
N LEU A 392 -3.10 -4.93 -20.16
CA LEU A 392 -2.45 -6.22 -19.88
C LEU A 392 -1.04 -6.29 -20.48
N THR A 393 -0.87 -5.77 -21.69
CA THR A 393 0.47 -5.63 -22.29
C THR A 393 1.34 -4.71 -21.44
N TYR A 394 0.78 -3.62 -20.91
CA TYR A 394 1.51 -2.69 -20.06
C TYR A 394 1.93 -3.31 -18.72
N CYS A 395 1.08 -4.13 -18.09
CA CYS A 395 1.45 -4.92 -16.91
C CYS A 395 2.69 -5.79 -17.18
N ASP A 396 2.69 -6.56 -18.26
CA ASP A 396 3.84 -7.40 -18.65
C ASP A 396 5.10 -6.56 -18.95
N VAL A 397 4.95 -5.49 -19.72
CA VAL A 397 6.05 -4.59 -20.08
C VAL A 397 6.64 -3.90 -18.86
N MET A 398 5.83 -3.47 -17.90
CA MET A 398 6.31 -2.88 -16.66
C MET A 398 7.16 -3.85 -15.86
N LEU A 399 6.68 -5.09 -15.68
CA LEU A 399 7.44 -6.10 -14.93
C LEU A 399 8.72 -6.51 -15.67
N THR A 400 8.63 -6.82 -16.96
CA THR A 400 9.75 -7.43 -17.70
C THR A 400 10.73 -6.43 -18.29
N LYS A 401 10.26 -5.29 -18.80
CA LYS A 401 11.09 -4.27 -19.45
C LYS A 401 11.42 -3.11 -18.52
N GLY A 402 10.48 -2.70 -17.67
CA GLY A 402 10.72 -1.66 -16.67
C GLY A 402 11.55 -2.19 -15.50
N PHE A 403 11.00 -3.16 -14.77
CA PHE A 403 11.59 -3.74 -13.57
C PHE A 403 12.37 -5.03 -13.85
N LYS A 404 12.71 -5.33 -15.10
CA LYS A 404 13.62 -6.44 -15.47
C LYS A 404 13.31 -7.77 -14.74
N VAL A 405 12.05 -8.03 -14.40
CA VAL A 405 11.61 -9.26 -13.75
C VAL A 405 11.52 -10.32 -14.83
N ASP A 406 12.27 -11.41 -14.67
CA ASP A 406 12.25 -12.48 -15.67
C ASP A 406 10.84 -13.01 -15.90
N LEU A 407 10.56 -13.39 -17.14
CA LEU A 407 9.21 -13.78 -17.58
C LEU A 407 8.61 -14.93 -16.74
N GLY A 408 9.46 -15.84 -16.25
CA GLY A 408 9.06 -16.98 -15.42
C GLY A 408 9.18 -16.77 -13.91
N THR A 409 9.66 -15.61 -13.46
CA THR A 409 9.78 -15.32 -12.02
C THR A 409 8.40 -15.24 -11.40
N SER A 410 8.21 -15.98 -10.31
CA SER A 410 6.99 -15.93 -9.52
C SER A 410 6.86 -14.55 -8.86
N VAL A 411 5.70 -13.93 -9.01
CA VAL A 411 5.31 -12.70 -8.32
C VAL A 411 3.97 -12.93 -7.61
N THR A 412 3.76 -12.29 -6.49
CA THR A 412 2.51 -12.39 -5.73
C THR A 412 1.67 -11.15 -5.99
N LEU A 413 0.52 -11.33 -6.65
CA LEU A 413 -0.53 -10.31 -6.66
C LEU A 413 -1.09 -10.18 -5.25
N VAL A 414 -1.21 -8.96 -4.74
CA VAL A 414 -1.70 -8.72 -3.38
C VAL A 414 -2.70 -7.58 -3.35
N LYS A 415 -3.83 -7.84 -2.67
CA LYS A 415 -4.83 -6.82 -2.33
C LYS A 415 -4.94 -6.64 -0.82
N GLN A 416 -4.93 -7.75 -0.09
CA GLN A 416 -4.98 -7.78 1.37
C GLN A 416 -4.04 -8.87 1.91
N VAL A 417 -3.64 -8.73 3.16
CA VAL A 417 -2.92 -9.77 3.91
C VAL A 417 -3.75 -10.19 5.11
N LEU A 418 -3.89 -11.49 5.32
CA LEU A 418 -4.51 -12.03 6.53
C LEU A 418 -3.53 -11.87 7.70
N TYR A 419 -3.87 -10.99 8.64
CA TYR A 419 -3.06 -10.70 9.82
C TYR A 419 -3.92 -10.86 11.08
N ASN A 420 -3.53 -11.77 11.98
CA ASN A 420 -4.27 -12.07 13.22
C ASN A 420 -5.78 -12.30 13.01
N GLY A 421 -6.16 -12.97 11.91
CA GLY A 421 -7.56 -13.25 11.58
C GLY A 421 -8.33 -12.10 10.92
N GLN A 422 -7.67 -10.99 10.59
CA GLN A 422 -8.25 -9.83 9.91
C GLN A 422 -7.66 -9.65 8.52
N HIS A 423 -8.47 -9.24 7.56
CA HIS A 423 -8.00 -8.89 6.22
C HIS A 423 -7.58 -7.42 6.24
N ILE A 424 -6.27 -7.17 6.16
CA ILE A 424 -5.71 -5.82 6.17
C ILE A 424 -5.29 -5.45 4.75
N GLU A 425 -5.66 -4.24 4.30
CA GLU A 425 -5.31 -3.75 2.97
C GLU A 425 -3.78 -3.65 2.81
N ALA A 426 -3.27 -4.14 1.70
CA ALA A 426 -1.86 -4.06 1.34
C ALA A 426 -1.55 -2.71 0.68
N ALA A 427 -1.79 -1.61 1.42
CA ALA A 427 -1.60 -0.24 0.97
C ALA A 427 -0.72 0.55 1.96
N TRP A 428 -0.26 1.72 1.53
CA TRP A 428 0.66 2.56 2.29
C TRP A 428 0.18 3.04 3.70
N PRO A 429 -1.12 3.20 4.03
CA PRO A 429 -1.53 3.81 5.30
C PRO A 429 -1.00 3.13 6.56
N LEU A 430 -0.97 1.79 6.59
CA LEU A 430 -0.45 1.05 7.74
C LEU A 430 1.04 1.29 7.93
N GLY A 431 1.82 1.27 6.86
CA GLY A 431 3.26 1.53 6.89
C GLY A 431 3.58 2.92 7.38
N ALA A 432 2.83 3.94 6.96
CA ALA A 432 2.96 5.29 7.49
C ALA A 432 2.71 5.33 9.01
N ALA A 433 1.62 4.71 9.48
CA ALA A 433 1.31 4.62 10.91
C ALA A 433 2.38 3.87 11.71
N VAL A 434 2.88 2.74 11.19
CA VAL A 434 3.95 1.97 11.83
C VAL A 434 5.24 2.79 11.91
N ASN A 435 5.62 3.48 10.84
CA ASN A 435 6.79 4.33 10.81
C ASN A 435 6.69 5.46 11.84
N ASP A 436 5.59 6.20 11.83
CA ASP A 436 5.41 7.38 12.68
C ASP A 436 5.32 7.02 14.17
N LEU A 437 4.78 5.84 14.51
CA LEU A 437 4.70 5.36 15.88
C LEU A 437 5.99 4.65 16.35
N SER A 438 6.89 4.28 15.43
CA SER A 438 8.16 3.60 15.72
C SER A 438 9.37 4.53 15.72
N ALA A 439 9.24 5.73 15.11
CA ALA A 439 10.22 6.81 15.16
C ALA A 439 10.15 7.55 16.49
#